data_AF-A0A6C0CAT0-F1
#
_entry.id   AF-A0A6C0CAT0-F1
#
_cell.length_a   1.000
_cell.length_b   1.000
_cell.length_c   1.000
_cell.angle_alpha   90.00
_cell.angle_beta   90.00
_cell.angle_gamma   90.00
#
_symmetry.space_group_name_H-M   'P 1'
#
loop_
_entity.id
_entity.type
_entity.pdbx_description
1 polymer ?
#
loop_
_entity_poly.entity_id
_entity_poly.type
_entity_poly.pdbx_seq_one_letter_code
_entity_poly.pdbx_strand_id
1 'polypeptide(L)'
;MIDVFFEIGKFLNDKGKIYLSMISKSMDMLKYKFMYIEKINIQEIIKLPYFDNFEYVKINKRTDNPPRNAKYVYFVSNGVLIPHFVTHLIFVHSFNEQLNGCIPSSVTHLKFGIDFNKRLENDIPRFVTHLIFGFRFNQSITGKIPASVTHLGFGYDFNQPIKNSIPSSVTSLCISLCFYQPIKDHIPPSVAHLETHGMFFQEGDYDLPAVTHYTYFGNGSIELLSHLPSVTHLVFDDNFNFLITTTLPSTITHITFGERYNQSIANIIPQSATHLRFGMHFDQALDEIPISVVQIQLCETYGLKISENIITKIVML
;
A
#
# COMPACT_ATOMS: atom_id res chain seq x y z
N MET A 1 -40.71 -0.50 -4.75
CA MET A 1 -40.11 -1.20 -3.58
C MET A 1 -38.76 -1.82 -3.92
N ILE A 2 -38.61 -2.53 -5.05
CA ILE A 2 -37.31 -3.05 -5.54
C ILE A 2 -36.25 -1.94 -5.66
N ASP A 3 -36.65 -0.72 -6.04
CA ASP A 3 -35.71 0.39 -6.22
C ASP A 3 -35.05 0.85 -4.91
N VAL A 4 -35.76 0.81 -3.78
CA VAL A 4 -35.19 1.18 -2.48
C VAL A 4 -34.10 0.19 -2.06
N PHE A 5 -34.33 -1.12 -2.26
CA PHE A 5 -33.33 -2.13 -1.94
C PHE A 5 -32.14 -2.11 -2.89
N PHE A 6 -32.35 -1.70 -4.14
CA PHE A 6 -31.25 -1.45 -5.07
C PHE A 6 -30.35 -0.30 -4.59
N GLU A 7 -30.95 0.81 -4.15
CA GLU A 7 -30.21 1.95 -3.59
C GLU A 7 -29.47 1.58 -2.29
N ILE A 8 -30.11 0.82 -1.39
CA ILE A 8 -29.44 0.28 -0.18
C ILE A 8 -28.22 -0.57 -0.58
N GLY A 9 -28.36 -1.40 -1.61
CA GLY A 9 -27.28 -2.27 -2.08
C GLY A 9 -26.03 -1.55 -2.56
N LYS A 10 -26.10 -0.26 -2.93
CA LYS A 10 -24.93 0.57 -3.27
C LYS A 10 -24.02 0.83 -2.07
N PHE A 11 -24.56 0.76 -0.86
CA PHE A 11 -23.81 0.96 0.40
C PHE A 11 -23.36 -0.36 1.03
N LEU A 12 -23.73 -1.50 0.45
CA LEU A 12 -23.33 -2.82 0.95
C LEU A 12 -22.05 -3.28 0.26
N ASN A 13 -21.25 -4.07 0.99
CA ASN A 13 -20.21 -4.88 0.39
C ASN A 13 -20.81 -6.06 -0.40
N ASP A 14 -20.00 -6.77 -1.16
CA ASP A 14 -20.51 -7.79 -2.09
C ASP A 14 -21.19 -8.95 -1.35
N LYS A 15 -20.62 -9.37 -0.22
CA LYS A 15 -21.24 -10.33 0.68
C LYS A 15 -22.62 -9.85 1.17
N GLY A 16 -22.74 -8.59 1.56
CA GLY A 16 -24.00 -7.97 1.99
C GLY A 16 -25.03 -7.91 0.87
N LYS A 17 -24.63 -7.58 -0.36
CA LYS A 17 -25.50 -7.62 -1.55
C LYS A 17 -26.06 -9.03 -1.78
N ILE A 18 -25.22 -10.05 -1.64
CA ILE A 18 -25.64 -11.45 -1.76
C ILE A 18 -26.65 -11.80 -0.66
N TYR A 19 -26.36 -11.48 0.59
CA TYR A 19 -27.31 -11.72 1.69
C TYR A 19 -28.65 -11.02 1.50
N LEU A 20 -28.63 -9.75 1.07
CA LEU A 20 -29.85 -9.02 0.74
C LEU A 20 -30.67 -9.74 -0.34
N SER A 21 -30.01 -10.27 -1.38
CA SER A 21 -30.69 -11.00 -2.45
C SER A 21 -31.31 -12.33 -1.99
N MET A 22 -30.79 -12.94 -0.92
CA MET A 22 -31.26 -14.24 -0.42
C MET A 22 -32.56 -14.17 0.42
N ILE A 23 -33.02 -12.97 0.79
CA ILE A 23 -34.13 -12.80 1.73
C ILE A 23 -35.48 -13.25 1.15
N SER A 24 -35.73 -13.02 -0.15
CA SER A 24 -37.00 -13.38 -0.78
C SER A 24 -36.87 -13.56 -2.29
N LYS A 25 -37.84 -14.20 -2.94
CA LYS A 25 -37.88 -14.34 -4.40
C LYS A 25 -37.84 -12.99 -5.14
N SER A 26 -38.48 -11.96 -4.59
CA SER A 26 -38.43 -10.62 -5.19
C SER A 26 -37.05 -9.97 -5.04
N MET A 27 -36.35 -10.24 -3.93
CA MET A 27 -35.00 -9.72 -3.69
C MET A 27 -33.94 -10.50 -4.43
N ASP A 28 -34.18 -11.77 -4.75
CA ASP A 28 -33.28 -12.61 -5.56
C ASP A 28 -32.98 -11.96 -6.92
N MET A 29 -33.94 -11.23 -7.49
CA MET A 29 -33.76 -10.47 -8.72
C MET A 29 -32.70 -9.37 -8.64
N LEU A 30 -32.34 -8.90 -7.43
CA LEU A 30 -31.35 -7.84 -7.25
C LEU A 30 -29.93 -8.27 -7.61
N LYS A 31 -29.58 -9.56 -7.48
CA LYS A 31 -28.23 -10.07 -7.84
C LYS A 31 -27.87 -9.84 -9.31
N TYR A 32 -28.88 -9.78 -10.18
CA TYR A 32 -28.73 -9.48 -11.60
C TYR A 32 -28.57 -7.99 -11.90
N LYS A 33 -28.88 -7.12 -10.93
CA LYS A 33 -28.77 -5.66 -11.06
C LYS A 33 -27.55 -5.10 -10.36
N PHE A 34 -27.12 -5.74 -9.28
CA PHE A 34 -25.97 -5.29 -8.51
C PHE A 34 -24.67 -5.43 -9.31
N MET A 35 -23.80 -4.44 -9.15
CA MET A 35 -22.39 -4.53 -9.51
C MET A 35 -21.59 -4.97 -8.29
N TYR A 36 -20.72 -5.95 -8.50
CA TYR A 36 -19.83 -6.53 -7.50
C TYR A 36 -18.42 -5.98 -7.70
N ILE A 37 -17.88 -5.38 -6.65
CA ILE A 37 -16.66 -4.55 -6.67
C ILE A 37 -15.51 -5.13 -5.84
N GLU A 38 -15.71 -6.26 -5.18
CA GLU A 38 -14.65 -6.99 -4.51
C GLU A 38 -13.91 -7.91 -5.50
N LYS A 39 -12.61 -8.09 -5.29
CA LYS A 39 -11.79 -8.94 -6.13
C LYS A 39 -12.20 -10.40 -5.98
N ILE A 40 -12.60 -11.03 -7.08
CA ILE A 40 -13.03 -12.44 -7.11
C ILE A 40 -12.26 -13.26 -8.15
N ASN A 41 -12.07 -14.56 -7.90
CA ASN A 41 -11.51 -15.45 -8.91
C ASN A 41 -12.56 -15.76 -9.98
N ILE A 42 -12.16 -15.74 -11.26
CA ILE A 42 -13.09 -16.01 -12.37
C ILE A 42 -13.78 -17.38 -12.24
N GLN A 43 -13.11 -18.39 -11.69
CA GLN A 43 -13.68 -19.74 -11.55
C GLN A 43 -14.86 -19.79 -10.57
N GLU A 44 -14.92 -18.86 -9.62
CA GLU A 44 -16.02 -18.76 -8.66
C GLU A 44 -17.29 -18.18 -9.32
N ILE A 45 -17.13 -17.43 -10.41
CA ILE A 45 -18.23 -16.69 -11.04
C ILE A 45 -18.60 -17.17 -12.45
N ILE A 46 -17.77 -17.98 -13.10
CA ILE A 46 -17.91 -18.33 -14.54
C ILE A 46 -19.24 -19.00 -14.90
N LYS A 47 -19.91 -19.65 -13.94
CA LYS A 47 -21.22 -20.29 -14.13
C LYS A 47 -22.39 -19.43 -13.66
N LEU A 48 -22.14 -18.27 -13.09
CA LEU A 48 -23.19 -17.40 -12.57
C LEU A 48 -23.92 -16.71 -13.74
N PRO A 49 -25.26 -16.67 -13.73
CA PRO A 49 -26.03 -16.04 -14.80
C PRO A 49 -25.88 -14.51 -14.84
N TYR A 50 -25.29 -13.91 -13.80
CA TYR A 50 -24.90 -12.49 -13.72
C TYR A 50 -23.38 -12.32 -13.76
N PHE A 51 -22.68 -13.21 -14.47
CA PHE A 51 -21.22 -13.18 -14.65
C PHE A 51 -20.67 -11.82 -15.08
N ASP A 52 -21.40 -11.07 -15.90
CA ASP A 52 -20.99 -9.76 -16.38
C ASP A 52 -21.03 -8.65 -15.32
N ASN A 53 -21.53 -8.92 -14.11
CA ASN A 53 -21.71 -7.90 -13.07
C ASN A 53 -20.50 -7.72 -12.12
N PHE A 54 -19.33 -8.27 -12.46
CA PHE A 54 -18.13 -8.20 -11.62
C PHE A 54 -17.07 -7.27 -12.23
N GLU A 55 -16.63 -6.26 -11.47
CA GLU A 55 -15.64 -5.28 -11.95
C GLU A 55 -14.18 -5.71 -11.69
N TYR A 56 -13.91 -6.46 -10.63
CA TYR A 56 -12.57 -6.85 -10.18
C TYR A 56 -12.39 -8.37 -10.26
N VAL A 57 -11.69 -8.83 -11.30
CA VAL A 57 -11.65 -10.24 -11.65
C VAL A 57 -10.21 -10.72 -11.78
N LYS A 58 -9.88 -11.79 -11.05
CA LYS A 58 -8.63 -12.53 -11.22
C LYS A 58 -8.85 -13.67 -12.19
N ILE A 59 -8.17 -13.61 -13.34
CA ILE A 59 -8.10 -14.72 -14.29
C ILE A 59 -6.98 -15.68 -13.93
N ASN A 60 -7.16 -16.96 -14.23
CA ASN A 60 -6.18 -18.01 -13.93
C ASN A 60 -5.40 -18.44 -15.17
N LYS A 61 -6.02 -18.33 -16.35
CA LYS A 61 -5.45 -18.73 -17.63
C LYS A 61 -5.54 -17.59 -18.63
N ARG A 62 -4.65 -17.61 -19.61
CA ARG A 62 -4.62 -16.63 -20.71
C ARG A 62 -5.86 -16.70 -21.61
N THR A 63 -6.52 -17.86 -21.63
CA THR A 63 -7.74 -18.14 -22.40
C THR A 63 -9.01 -17.79 -21.64
N ASP A 64 -8.91 -17.35 -20.38
CA ASP A 64 -10.08 -16.94 -19.61
C ASP A 64 -10.60 -15.61 -20.17
N ASN A 65 -11.88 -15.58 -20.53
CA ASN A 65 -12.55 -14.37 -20.97
C ASN A 65 -13.15 -13.65 -19.75
N PRO A 66 -12.67 -12.46 -19.37
CA PRO A 66 -13.24 -11.75 -18.23
C PRO A 66 -14.67 -11.26 -18.54
N PRO A 67 -15.48 -10.99 -17.50
CA PRO A 67 -16.76 -10.30 -17.60
C PRO A 67 -16.69 -9.06 -18.49
N ARG A 68 -17.76 -8.78 -19.24
CA ARG A 68 -17.82 -7.60 -20.12
C ARG A 68 -17.61 -6.28 -19.36
N ASN A 69 -18.09 -6.20 -18.11
CA ASN A 69 -17.95 -5.00 -17.28
C ASN A 69 -16.71 -5.06 -16.36
N ALA A 70 -15.81 -6.03 -16.54
CA ALA A 70 -14.57 -6.08 -15.78
C ALA A 70 -13.68 -4.88 -16.15
N LYS A 71 -13.40 -4.04 -15.15
CA LYS A 71 -12.47 -2.91 -15.28
C LYS A 71 -11.07 -3.29 -14.81
N TYR A 72 -11.00 -4.16 -13.81
CA TYR A 72 -9.76 -4.54 -13.14
C TYR A 72 -9.51 -6.04 -13.34
N VAL A 73 -8.77 -6.38 -14.38
CA VAL A 73 -8.42 -7.76 -14.71
C VAL A 73 -7.02 -8.06 -14.17
N TYR A 74 -6.96 -8.92 -13.15
CA TYR A 74 -5.73 -9.38 -12.51
C TYR A 74 -5.24 -10.66 -13.15
N PHE A 75 -3.95 -10.70 -13.50
CA PHE A 75 -3.31 -11.90 -14.04
C PHE A 75 -1.93 -12.10 -13.40
N VAL A 76 -1.66 -13.35 -13.03
CA VAL A 76 -0.34 -13.78 -12.56
C VAL A 76 0.35 -14.51 -13.71
N SER A 77 1.44 -13.94 -14.23
CA SER A 77 2.16 -14.50 -15.37
C SER A 77 3.45 -15.19 -14.93
N ASN A 78 3.71 -16.36 -15.50
CA ASN A 78 4.99 -17.07 -15.39
C ASN A 78 5.91 -16.86 -16.61
N GLY A 79 5.51 -16.03 -17.57
CA GLY A 79 6.27 -15.80 -18.80
C GLY A 79 5.78 -14.58 -19.56
N VAL A 80 6.19 -14.45 -20.82
CA VAL A 80 5.98 -13.24 -21.63
C VAL A 80 4.66 -13.19 -22.42
N LEU A 81 3.88 -14.28 -22.47
CA LEU A 81 2.60 -14.24 -23.18
C LEU A 81 1.52 -13.70 -22.23
N ILE A 82 1.12 -12.45 -22.41
CA ILE A 82 0.17 -11.76 -21.53
C ILE A 82 -1.05 -11.31 -22.36
N PRO A 83 -2.29 -11.60 -21.92
CA PRO A 83 -3.49 -11.16 -22.62
C PRO A 83 -3.59 -9.62 -22.66
N HIS A 84 -3.97 -9.07 -23.82
CA HIS A 84 -3.97 -7.63 -24.10
C HIS A 84 -4.98 -6.80 -23.28
N PHE A 85 -5.88 -7.44 -22.54
CA PHE A 85 -6.89 -6.80 -21.71
C PHE A 85 -6.51 -6.76 -20.22
N VAL A 86 -5.37 -7.36 -19.83
CA VAL A 86 -4.91 -7.36 -18.44
C VAL A 86 -4.57 -5.94 -17.99
N THR A 87 -5.12 -5.52 -16.86
CA THR A 87 -4.82 -4.20 -16.27
C THR A 87 -3.89 -4.30 -15.07
N HIS A 88 -3.93 -5.43 -14.35
CA HIS A 88 -3.11 -5.69 -13.15
C HIS A 88 -2.27 -6.94 -13.37
N LEU A 89 -0.99 -6.73 -13.67
CA LEU A 89 -0.04 -7.80 -13.98
C LEU A 89 0.91 -8.04 -12.80
N ILE A 90 1.01 -9.30 -12.39
CA ILE A 90 1.99 -9.75 -11.41
C ILE A 90 2.82 -10.86 -12.06
N PHE A 91 4.13 -10.73 -12.06
CA PHE A 91 5.01 -11.83 -12.41
C PHE A 91 5.26 -12.75 -11.21
N VAL A 92 5.27 -14.07 -11.44
CA VAL A 92 5.57 -15.06 -10.38
C VAL A 92 6.95 -14.86 -9.79
N HIS A 93 7.18 -15.37 -8.58
CA HIS A 93 8.43 -15.15 -7.83
C HIS A 93 9.70 -15.48 -8.62
N SER A 94 9.70 -16.57 -9.39
CA SER A 94 10.86 -17.04 -10.17
C SER A 94 11.02 -16.38 -11.55
N PHE A 95 10.16 -15.44 -11.93
CA PHE A 95 10.24 -14.80 -13.24
C PHE A 95 11.48 -13.92 -13.35
N ASN A 96 12.36 -14.25 -14.30
CA ASN A 96 13.61 -13.51 -14.56
C ASN A 96 13.98 -13.58 -16.05
N GLU A 97 12.98 -13.46 -16.93
CA GLU A 97 13.17 -13.44 -18.39
C GLU A 97 13.22 -12.01 -18.93
N GLN A 98 13.82 -11.83 -20.11
CA GLN A 98 13.81 -10.53 -20.79
C GLN A 98 12.38 -10.22 -21.27
N LEU A 99 11.93 -8.99 -21.04
CA LEU A 99 10.54 -8.60 -21.29
C LEU A 99 10.23 -8.37 -22.78
N ASN A 100 11.16 -7.79 -23.55
CA ASN A 100 11.02 -7.56 -24.99
C ASN A 100 9.65 -6.94 -25.38
N GLY A 101 9.17 -5.96 -24.62
CA GLY A 101 7.89 -5.29 -24.86
C GLY A 101 6.64 -6.16 -24.68
N CYS A 102 6.73 -7.28 -23.94
CA CYS A 102 5.62 -8.22 -23.77
C CYS A 102 4.44 -7.70 -22.93
N ILE A 103 4.66 -6.62 -22.17
CA ILE A 103 3.65 -6.08 -21.25
C ILE A 103 2.64 -5.26 -22.05
N PRO A 104 1.34 -5.61 -22.03
CA PRO A 104 0.33 -4.89 -22.80
C PRO A 104 0.13 -3.45 -22.34
N SER A 105 -0.26 -2.57 -23.26
CA SER A 105 -0.52 -1.15 -22.97
C SER A 105 -1.72 -0.92 -22.03
N SER A 106 -2.59 -1.90 -21.85
CA SER A 106 -3.70 -1.86 -20.88
C SER A 106 -3.23 -1.95 -19.42
N VAL A 107 -1.99 -2.39 -19.16
CA VAL A 107 -1.48 -2.58 -17.81
C VAL A 107 -1.29 -1.22 -17.14
N THR A 108 -1.95 -1.05 -16.00
CA THR A 108 -1.84 0.13 -15.13
C THR A 108 -1.11 -0.19 -13.84
N HIS A 109 -1.12 -1.45 -13.39
CA HIS A 109 -0.44 -1.92 -12.19
C HIS A 109 0.47 -3.09 -12.54
N LEU A 110 1.75 -2.95 -12.24
CA LEU A 110 2.78 -3.92 -12.58
C LEU A 110 3.64 -4.25 -11.36
N LYS A 111 3.69 -5.54 -11.01
CA LYS A 111 4.58 -6.07 -9.97
C LYS A 111 5.47 -7.17 -10.53
N PHE A 112 6.77 -7.01 -10.35
CA PHE A 112 7.75 -8.02 -10.73
C PHE A 112 7.92 -9.11 -9.66
N GLY A 113 8.33 -10.29 -10.12
CA GLY A 113 8.69 -11.42 -9.27
C GLY A 113 9.97 -11.18 -8.49
N ILE A 114 10.17 -11.93 -7.39
CA ILE A 114 11.34 -11.83 -6.50
C ILE A 114 12.66 -11.89 -7.27
N ASP A 115 12.78 -12.80 -8.24
CA ASP A 115 14.02 -13.07 -8.97
C ASP A 115 14.31 -12.14 -10.14
N PHE A 116 13.40 -11.22 -10.48
CA PHE A 116 13.54 -10.36 -11.65
C PHE A 116 14.73 -9.40 -11.50
N ASN A 117 15.73 -9.54 -12.38
CA ASN A 117 16.91 -8.69 -12.40
C ASN A 117 17.43 -8.47 -13.85
N LYS A 118 16.49 -8.28 -14.79
CA LYS A 118 16.82 -7.99 -16.20
C LYS A 118 16.80 -6.50 -16.48
N ARG A 119 17.61 -6.09 -17.45
CA ARG A 119 17.68 -4.69 -17.91
C ARG A 119 16.37 -4.32 -18.59
N LEU A 120 15.93 -3.08 -18.38
CA LEU A 120 14.74 -2.54 -19.02
C LEU A 120 15.11 -1.84 -20.33
N GLU A 121 14.48 -2.26 -21.42
CA GLU A 121 14.63 -1.70 -22.76
C GLU A 121 13.34 -0.99 -23.20
N ASN A 122 12.89 -0.05 -22.36
CA ASN A 122 11.60 0.65 -22.53
C ASN A 122 10.40 -0.30 -22.45
N ASP A 123 10.54 -1.38 -21.68
CA ASP A 123 9.54 -2.45 -21.55
C ASP A 123 8.29 -2.07 -20.75
N ILE A 124 8.34 -0.99 -19.96
CA ILE A 124 7.24 -0.56 -19.10
C ILE A 124 6.28 0.33 -19.92
N PRO A 125 5.01 -0.06 -20.09
CA PRO A 125 4.06 0.72 -20.88
C PRO A 125 3.76 2.10 -20.29
N ARG A 126 3.46 3.07 -21.16
CA ARG A 126 3.22 4.49 -20.81
C ARG A 126 2.00 4.78 -19.93
N PHE A 127 1.20 3.78 -19.59
CA PHE A 127 -0.02 3.92 -18.77
C PHE A 127 0.11 3.23 -17.41
N VAL A 128 1.29 2.65 -17.12
CA VAL A 128 1.57 2.09 -15.79
C VAL A 128 1.61 3.23 -14.78
N THR A 129 0.78 3.13 -13.75
CA THR A 129 0.67 4.08 -12.64
C THR A 129 1.32 3.54 -11.36
N HIS A 130 1.27 2.22 -11.16
CA HIS A 130 1.88 1.53 -10.02
C HIS A 130 2.90 0.52 -10.51
N LEU A 131 4.15 0.69 -10.07
CA LEU A 131 5.29 -0.13 -10.49
C LEU A 131 6.09 -0.59 -9.27
N ILE A 132 6.12 -1.90 -9.04
CA ILE A 132 6.89 -2.51 -7.96
C ILE A 132 7.90 -3.49 -8.54
N PHE A 133 9.18 -3.26 -8.29
CA PHE A 133 10.26 -4.14 -8.71
C PHE A 133 10.41 -5.37 -7.81
N GLY A 134 11.05 -6.40 -8.38
CA GLY A 134 11.38 -7.64 -7.69
C GLY A 134 12.47 -7.47 -6.66
N PHE A 135 12.51 -8.33 -5.63
CA PHE A 135 13.49 -8.28 -4.55
C PHE A 135 14.95 -8.18 -5.05
N ARG A 136 15.30 -8.95 -6.08
CA ARG A 136 16.67 -9.03 -6.64
C ARG A 136 16.99 -7.97 -7.70
N PHE A 137 16.06 -7.06 -8.00
CA PHE A 137 16.24 -6.10 -9.08
C PHE A 137 17.33 -5.08 -8.70
N ASN A 138 18.41 -5.03 -9.48
CA ASN A 138 19.52 -4.10 -9.27
C ASN A 138 20.11 -3.60 -10.60
N GLN A 139 19.23 -3.20 -11.53
CA GLN A 139 19.61 -2.61 -12.81
C GLN A 139 19.32 -1.11 -12.83
N SER A 140 20.08 -0.34 -13.62
CA SER A 140 19.82 1.09 -13.79
C SER A 140 18.42 1.35 -14.35
N ILE A 141 17.76 2.37 -13.81
CA ILE A 141 16.40 2.80 -14.17
C ILE A 141 16.36 4.15 -14.89
N THR A 142 17.51 4.75 -15.18
CA THR A 142 17.61 6.08 -15.81
C THR A 142 16.88 6.10 -17.15
N GLY A 143 15.83 6.92 -17.25
CA GLY A 143 15.00 7.04 -18.45
C GLY A 143 14.12 5.82 -18.76
N LYS A 144 13.97 4.87 -17.83
CA LYS A 144 13.21 3.61 -18.03
C LYS A 144 11.83 3.59 -17.39
N ILE A 145 11.56 4.52 -16.47
CA ILE A 145 10.30 4.61 -15.77
C ILE A 145 9.40 5.65 -16.48
N PRO A 146 8.19 5.28 -16.92
CA PRO A 146 7.28 6.22 -17.57
C PRO A 146 6.79 7.33 -16.64
N ALA A 147 6.51 8.51 -17.20
CA ALA A 147 5.98 9.67 -16.48
C ALA A 147 4.51 9.52 -16.02
N SER A 148 3.88 8.37 -16.25
CA SER A 148 2.57 8.02 -15.70
C SER A 148 2.67 7.39 -14.30
N VAL A 149 3.86 6.94 -13.89
CA VAL A 149 4.05 6.24 -12.61
C VAL A 149 3.90 7.23 -11.47
N THR A 150 2.99 6.91 -10.56
CA THR A 150 2.71 7.66 -9.33
C THR A 150 3.20 6.92 -8.09
N HIS A 151 3.20 5.58 -8.13
CA HIS A 151 3.67 4.71 -7.06
C HIS A 151 4.82 3.85 -7.57
N LEU A 152 5.99 4.03 -6.98
CA LEU A 152 7.21 3.32 -7.37
C LEU A 152 7.82 2.63 -6.16
N GLY A 153 8.07 1.32 -6.27
CA GLY A 153 8.76 0.55 -5.25
C GLY A 153 9.97 -0.17 -5.80
N PHE A 154 11.10 -0.01 -5.14
CA PHE A 154 12.33 -0.72 -5.47
C PHE A 154 12.44 -2.06 -4.72
N GLY A 155 13.19 -2.98 -5.33
CA GLY A 155 13.55 -4.26 -4.73
C GLY A 155 14.55 -4.10 -3.59
N TYR A 156 14.68 -5.14 -2.77
CA TYR A 156 15.62 -5.17 -1.64
C TYR A 156 17.07 -4.94 -2.09
N ASP A 157 17.53 -5.61 -3.14
CA ASP A 157 18.91 -5.54 -3.62
C ASP A 157 19.23 -4.28 -4.46
N PHE A 158 18.26 -3.38 -4.67
CA PHE A 158 18.45 -2.22 -5.52
C PHE A 158 19.43 -1.22 -4.88
N ASN A 159 20.55 -0.95 -5.55
CA ASN A 159 21.57 -0.01 -5.08
C ASN A 159 22.18 0.80 -6.23
N GLN A 160 21.36 1.16 -7.22
CA GLN A 160 21.79 1.97 -8.37
C GLN A 160 21.57 3.47 -8.11
N PRO A 161 22.38 4.36 -8.68
CA PRO A 161 22.16 5.80 -8.58
C PRO A 161 20.77 6.21 -9.08
N ILE A 162 20.04 7.02 -8.30
CA ILE A 162 18.67 7.46 -8.62
C ILE A 162 18.58 8.92 -9.08
N LYS A 163 19.70 9.67 -9.11
CA LYS A 163 19.73 11.06 -9.56
C LYS A 163 19.06 11.19 -10.93
N ASN A 164 18.04 12.05 -11.03
CA ASN A 164 17.24 12.30 -12.24
C ASN A 164 16.59 11.05 -12.87
N SER A 165 16.49 9.94 -12.14
CA SER A 165 15.95 8.67 -12.66
C SER A 165 14.49 8.43 -12.27
N ILE A 166 14.02 9.08 -11.20
CA ILE A 166 12.63 9.00 -10.73
C ILE A 166 11.81 10.12 -11.41
N PRO A 167 10.70 9.79 -12.11
CA PRO A 167 9.83 10.80 -12.72
C PRO A 167 9.18 11.73 -11.70
N SER A 168 8.93 13.00 -12.07
CA SER A 168 8.23 13.99 -11.24
C SER A 168 6.73 13.71 -11.04
N SER A 169 6.20 12.67 -11.67
CA SER A 169 4.85 12.16 -11.43
C SER A 169 4.77 11.28 -10.18
N VAL A 170 5.90 10.80 -9.67
CA VAL A 170 5.93 9.89 -8.51
C VAL A 170 5.57 10.67 -7.25
N THR A 171 4.55 10.18 -6.55
CA THR A 171 4.05 10.73 -5.28
C THR A 171 4.31 9.81 -4.09
N SER A 172 4.44 8.51 -4.34
CA SER A 172 4.76 7.49 -3.35
C SER A 172 5.97 6.67 -3.79
N LEU A 173 6.99 6.61 -2.95
CA LEU A 173 8.26 5.96 -3.22
C LEU A 173 8.62 4.99 -2.09
N CYS A 174 8.92 3.74 -2.45
CA CYS A 174 9.41 2.73 -1.51
C CYS A 174 10.88 2.37 -1.82
N ILE A 175 11.74 2.51 -0.82
CA ILE A 175 13.19 2.26 -0.86
C ILE A 175 13.55 1.19 0.16
N SER A 176 14.50 0.33 -0.19
CA SER A 176 14.95 -0.77 0.65
C SER A 176 16.20 -0.47 1.47
N LEU A 177 16.48 -1.42 2.36
CA LEU A 177 17.62 -1.48 3.27
C LEU A 177 19.00 -1.44 2.63
N CYS A 178 19.16 -2.07 1.47
CA CYS A 178 20.45 -2.16 0.78
C CYS A 178 20.68 -0.99 -0.18
N PHE A 179 19.87 0.08 -0.09
CA PHE A 179 20.06 1.29 -0.85
C PHE A 179 21.06 2.22 -0.13
N TYR A 180 22.29 2.29 -0.65
CA TYR A 180 23.39 3.07 -0.06
C TYR A 180 23.78 4.29 -0.92
N GLN A 181 22.88 4.75 -1.80
CA GLN A 181 23.09 5.95 -2.61
C GLN A 181 22.46 7.18 -1.94
N PRO A 182 22.92 8.40 -2.24
CA PRO A 182 22.33 9.61 -1.68
C PRO A 182 20.85 9.74 -2.08
N ILE A 183 20.00 10.05 -1.10
CA ILE A 183 18.56 10.26 -1.28
C ILE A 183 18.18 11.74 -1.27
N LYS A 184 18.86 12.57 -0.46
CA LYS A 184 18.67 14.02 -0.47
C LYS A 184 18.97 14.58 -1.86
N ASP A 185 18.14 15.50 -2.33
CA ASP A 185 18.19 16.15 -3.64
C ASP A 185 18.09 15.22 -4.87
N HIS A 186 18.05 13.90 -4.69
CA HIS A 186 17.87 12.93 -5.78
C HIS A 186 16.44 12.39 -5.87
N ILE A 187 15.64 12.55 -4.82
CA ILE A 187 14.22 12.27 -4.81
C ILE A 187 13.45 13.53 -5.26
N PRO A 188 12.56 13.44 -6.27
CA PRO A 188 11.77 14.59 -6.71
C PRO A 188 10.88 15.17 -5.61
N PRO A 189 10.64 16.50 -5.59
CA PRO A 189 9.78 17.14 -4.59
C PRO A 189 8.30 16.73 -4.70
N SER A 190 7.90 16.04 -5.77
CA SER A 190 6.56 15.47 -5.93
C SER A 190 6.31 14.30 -4.98
N VAL A 191 7.36 13.65 -4.47
CA VAL A 191 7.25 12.52 -3.54
C VAL A 191 6.74 13.02 -2.20
N ALA A 192 5.45 12.82 -1.97
CA ALA A 192 4.78 13.19 -0.73
C ALA A 192 4.90 12.11 0.35
N HIS A 193 5.01 10.84 -0.08
CA HIS A 193 5.08 9.66 0.78
C HIS A 193 6.36 8.85 0.48
N LEU A 194 7.21 8.73 1.49
CA LEU A 194 8.39 7.87 1.46
C LEU A 194 8.21 6.67 2.39
N GLU A 195 8.44 5.48 1.87
CA GLU A 195 8.47 4.22 2.61
C GLU A 195 9.88 3.66 2.59
N THR A 196 10.40 3.29 3.76
CA THR A 196 11.75 2.75 3.91
C THR A 196 11.72 1.40 4.59
N HIS A 197 12.33 0.38 3.97
CA HIS A 197 12.43 -0.95 4.55
C HIS A 197 13.76 -1.12 5.26
N GLY A 198 13.75 -0.85 6.57
CA GLY A 198 14.76 -1.14 7.56
C GLY A 198 16.07 -0.37 7.43
N MET A 199 16.09 0.75 6.70
CA MET A 199 17.32 1.46 6.34
C MET A 199 18.24 1.70 7.53
N PHE A 200 19.55 1.42 7.33
CA PHE A 200 20.60 1.77 8.26
C PHE A 200 21.39 2.95 7.70
N PHE A 201 21.57 3.99 8.52
CA PHE A 201 22.41 5.12 8.20
C PHE A 201 23.70 5.05 9.01
N GLN A 202 24.80 5.58 8.46
CA GLN A 202 25.95 5.91 9.29
C GLN A 202 25.58 7.12 10.15
N GLU A 203 26.01 7.11 11.42
CA GLU A 203 25.72 8.16 12.38
C GLU A 203 26.14 9.54 11.81
N GLY A 204 25.18 10.47 11.74
CA GLY A 204 25.41 11.83 11.22
C GLY A 204 25.13 12.03 9.72
N ASP A 205 24.80 10.98 8.96
CA ASP A 205 24.44 11.07 7.53
C ASP A 205 22.93 10.91 7.31
N TYR A 206 22.13 11.67 8.05
CA TYR A 206 20.67 11.58 8.00
C TYR A 206 20.08 12.50 6.93
N ASP A 207 20.63 12.42 5.72
CA ASP A 207 20.26 13.33 4.65
C ASP A 207 18.97 12.88 3.95
N LEU A 208 17.84 13.21 4.58
CA LEU A 208 16.50 12.78 4.16
C LEU A 208 15.79 13.83 3.28
N PRO A 209 14.98 13.40 2.30
CA PRO A 209 14.16 14.32 1.51
C PRO A 209 13.03 14.93 2.36
N ALA A 210 12.58 16.12 1.97
CA ALA A 210 11.37 16.71 2.53
C ALA A 210 10.14 15.97 2.00
N VAL A 211 9.44 15.26 2.90
CA VAL A 211 8.24 14.47 2.60
C VAL A 211 7.20 14.67 3.70
N THR A 212 5.92 14.58 3.33
CA THR A 212 4.81 14.80 4.27
C THR A 212 4.42 13.54 5.04
N HIS A 213 4.55 12.38 4.40
CA HIS A 213 4.22 11.07 4.93
C HIS A 213 5.46 10.18 4.92
N TYR A 214 5.70 9.50 6.03
CA TYR A 214 6.82 8.58 6.18
C TYR A 214 6.33 7.25 6.74
N THR A 215 6.63 6.17 6.03
CA THR A 215 6.38 4.81 6.51
C THR A 215 7.71 4.15 6.87
N TYR A 216 7.88 3.89 8.16
CA TYR A 216 9.00 3.16 8.70
C TYR A 216 8.65 1.67 8.74
N PHE A 217 9.34 0.87 7.93
CA PHE A 217 9.11 -0.57 7.81
C PHE A 217 10.33 -1.32 8.37
N GLY A 218 10.13 -2.28 9.27
CA GLY A 218 11.19 -3.17 9.76
C GLY A 218 11.97 -2.63 10.97
N ASN A 219 13.28 -2.92 11.00
CA ASN A 219 14.15 -2.79 12.18
C ASN A 219 15.39 -1.91 11.92
N GLY A 220 15.28 -0.90 11.08
CA GLY A 220 16.37 0.02 10.73
C GLY A 220 16.83 0.91 11.89
N SER A 221 17.68 1.89 11.60
CA SER A 221 18.17 2.83 12.63
C SER A 221 17.02 3.68 13.17
N ILE A 222 16.59 3.45 14.42
CA ILE A 222 15.51 4.23 15.05
C ILE A 222 15.88 5.71 15.21
N GLU A 223 17.17 6.01 15.35
CA GLU A 223 17.72 7.38 15.43
C GLU A 223 17.46 8.22 14.17
N LEU A 224 17.15 7.60 13.04
CA LEU A 224 16.69 8.29 11.84
C LEU A 224 15.43 9.12 12.12
N LEU A 225 14.55 8.62 12.99
CA LEU A 225 13.24 9.23 13.22
C LEU A 225 13.35 10.65 13.78
N SER A 226 14.38 10.95 14.57
CA SER A 226 14.61 12.32 15.09
C SER A 226 15.10 13.30 14.02
N HIS A 227 15.47 12.80 12.84
CA HIS A 227 16.00 13.61 11.75
C HIS A 227 15.00 13.79 10.60
N LEU A 228 13.75 13.32 10.75
CA LEU A 228 12.70 13.53 9.74
C LEU A 228 12.41 15.04 9.61
N PRO A 229 12.59 15.66 8.42
CA PRO A 229 12.65 17.12 8.33
C PRO A 229 11.28 17.83 8.30
N SER A 230 10.29 17.23 7.63
CA SER A 230 8.98 17.87 7.37
C SER A 230 7.78 16.91 7.48
N VAL A 231 8.03 15.73 8.05
CA VAL A 231 7.01 14.67 8.15
C VAL A 231 5.90 15.10 9.10
N THR A 232 4.67 14.94 8.62
CA THR A 232 3.44 15.20 9.39
C THR A 232 2.72 13.92 9.77
N HIS A 233 2.85 12.87 8.94
CA HIS A 233 2.23 11.56 9.15
C HIS A 233 3.31 10.49 9.22
N LEU A 234 3.45 9.87 10.38
CA LEU A 234 4.38 8.79 10.63
C LEU A 234 3.61 7.47 10.78
N VAL A 235 3.99 6.48 9.98
CA VAL A 235 3.39 5.14 10.01
C VAL A 235 4.47 4.12 10.29
N PHE A 236 4.24 3.25 11.25
CA PHE A 236 5.05 2.06 11.51
C PHE A 236 4.36 0.83 10.94
N ASP A 237 5.13 -0.08 10.34
CA ASP A 237 4.56 -1.29 9.75
C ASP A 237 4.00 -2.28 10.80
N ASP A 238 3.23 -3.25 10.30
CA ASP A 238 2.51 -4.23 11.13
C ASP A 238 3.42 -5.10 12.00
N ASN A 239 4.71 -5.22 11.67
CA ASN A 239 5.67 -6.00 12.45
C ASN A 239 6.49 -5.15 13.43
N PHE A 240 6.36 -3.83 13.40
CA PHE A 240 7.13 -2.94 14.26
C PHE A 240 6.70 -3.12 15.73
N ASN A 241 7.63 -3.56 16.57
CA ASN A 241 7.42 -3.71 18.01
C ASN A 241 8.69 -3.39 18.82
N PHE A 242 9.47 -2.42 18.35
CA PHE A 242 10.67 -1.96 19.03
C PHE A 242 10.35 -0.74 19.91
N LEU A 243 11.03 -0.65 21.05
CA LEU A 243 10.94 0.54 21.90
C LEU A 243 11.52 1.73 21.15
N ILE A 244 10.75 2.81 21.05
CA ILE A 244 11.22 4.06 20.46
C ILE A 244 11.98 4.82 21.54
N THR A 245 13.30 4.91 21.39
CA THR A 245 14.20 5.55 22.36
C THR A 245 14.65 6.95 21.93
N THR A 246 14.20 7.42 20.77
CA THR A 246 14.52 8.76 20.24
C THR A 246 13.34 9.70 20.34
N THR A 247 13.61 11.00 20.22
CA THR A 247 12.57 12.04 20.18
C THR A 247 12.01 12.17 18.77
N LEU A 248 10.68 12.12 18.66
CA LEU A 248 10.00 12.37 17.39
C LEU A 248 9.91 13.88 17.10
N PRO A 249 10.13 14.34 15.86
CA PRO A 249 10.03 15.75 15.50
C PRO A 249 8.65 16.35 15.78
N SER A 250 8.63 17.63 16.17
CA SER A 250 7.40 18.41 16.43
C SER A 250 6.61 18.78 15.17
N THR A 251 7.04 18.32 13.99
CA THR A 251 6.26 18.43 12.75
C THR A 251 5.19 17.33 12.67
N ILE A 252 5.34 16.24 13.41
CA ILE A 252 4.46 15.07 13.32
C ILE A 252 3.13 15.37 14.02
N THR A 253 2.04 15.15 13.30
CA THR A 253 0.66 15.38 13.76
C THR A 253 -0.16 14.09 13.82
N HIS A 254 0.21 13.07 13.04
CA HIS A 254 -0.49 11.78 12.97
C HIS A 254 0.52 10.65 13.13
N ILE A 255 0.26 9.73 14.06
CA ILE A 255 1.09 8.54 14.28
C ILE A 255 0.21 7.30 14.18
N THR A 256 0.62 6.37 13.33
CA THR A 256 -0.02 5.05 13.21
C THR A 256 1.00 3.97 13.55
N PHE A 257 0.69 3.19 14.58
CA PHE A 257 1.40 1.97 14.93
C PHE A 257 0.70 0.77 14.29
N GLY A 258 1.50 -0.11 13.68
CA GLY A 258 1.00 -1.33 13.04
C GLY A 258 0.53 -2.40 14.04
N GLU A 259 0.03 -3.50 13.50
CA GLU A 259 -0.68 -4.54 14.24
C GLU A 259 0.04 -5.11 15.48
N ARG A 260 1.37 -5.30 15.43
CA ARG A 260 2.14 -5.94 16.51
C ARG A 260 2.73 -5.00 17.56
N TYR A 261 2.57 -3.69 17.41
CA TYR A 261 3.18 -2.74 18.35
C TYR A 261 2.56 -2.88 19.75
N ASN A 262 3.39 -3.18 20.74
CA ASN A 262 2.97 -3.33 22.14
C ASN A 262 4.09 -2.85 23.09
N GLN A 263 4.73 -1.72 22.76
CA GLN A 263 5.72 -1.08 23.61
C GLN A 263 5.15 0.17 24.28
N SER A 264 5.77 0.58 25.38
CA SER A 264 5.38 1.81 26.08
C SER A 264 5.49 3.02 25.16
N ILE A 265 4.52 3.92 25.28
CA ILE A 265 4.45 5.19 24.54
C ILE A 265 4.74 6.42 25.42
N ALA A 266 5.15 6.20 26.67
CA ALA A 266 5.50 7.28 27.59
C ALA A 266 6.62 8.15 26.98
N ASN A 267 6.44 9.47 27.00
CA ASN A 267 7.35 10.50 26.48
C ASN A 267 7.73 10.44 24.98
N ILE A 268 7.22 9.51 24.16
CA ILE A 268 7.60 9.44 22.73
C ILE A 268 6.69 10.27 21.81
N ILE A 269 5.48 10.61 22.25
CA ILE A 269 4.49 11.31 21.43
C ILE A 269 4.80 12.83 21.45
N PRO A 270 5.07 13.46 20.30
CA PRO A 270 5.40 14.88 20.26
C PRO A 270 4.17 15.75 20.59
N GLN A 271 4.39 16.93 21.16
CA GLN A 271 3.30 17.85 21.57
C GLN A 271 2.45 18.36 20.40
N SER A 272 2.91 18.19 19.17
CA SER A 272 2.18 18.49 17.93
C SER A 272 1.20 17.39 17.51
N ALA A 273 1.27 16.19 18.10
CA ALA A 273 0.44 15.06 17.71
C ALA A 273 -1.04 15.32 18.01
N THR A 274 -1.89 15.02 17.03
CA THR A 274 -3.35 15.21 17.09
C THR A 274 -4.10 13.87 16.98
N HIS A 275 -3.56 12.92 16.22
CA HIS A 275 -4.20 11.62 15.99
C HIS A 275 -3.22 10.49 16.24
N LEU A 276 -3.67 9.52 17.04
CA LEU A 276 -2.95 8.28 17.30
C LEU A 276 -3.79 7.11 16.83
N ARG A 277 -3.14 6.12 16.22
CA ARG A 277 -3.76 4.83 15.86
C ARG A 277 -2.86 3.70 16.32
N PHE A 278 -3.46 2.71 16.96
CA PHE A 278 -2.79 1.51 17.41
C PHE A 278 -3.40 0.27 16.76
N GLY A 279 -2.54 -0.70 16.47
CA GLY A 279 -2.91 -2.00 15.95
C GLY A 279 -3.48 -2.95 17.00
N MET A 280 -3.87 -4.14 16.56
CA MET A 280 -4.63 -5.12 17.37
C MET A 280 -3.93 -5.64 18.63
N HIS A 281 -2.60 -5.60 18.70
CA HIS A 281 -1.84 -6.14 19.83
C HIS A 281 -1.41 -5.10 20.85
N PHE A 282 -1.75 -3.83 20.65
CA PHE A 282 -1.40 -2.79 21.61
C PHE A 282 -2.23 -2.95 22.89
N ASP A 283 -1.56 -3.18 24.01
CA ASP A 283 -2.17 -3.32 25.34
C ASP A 283 -1.23 -2.70 26.40
N GLN A 284 -0.76 -1.48 26.15
CA GLN A 284 0.04 -0.69 27.08
C GLN A 284 -0.76 0.50 27.63
N ALA A 285 -0.28 1.04 28.75
CA ALA A 285 -0.87 2.22 29.37
C ALA A 285 -0.77 3.43 28.43
N LEU A 286 -1.86 4.20 28.37
CA LEU A 286 -1.94 5.45 27.61
C LEU A 286 -1.49 6.63 28.47
N ASP A 287 -0.25 6.55 28.97
CA ASP A 287 0.34 7.55 29.83
C ASP A 287 0.95 8.71 29.02
N GLU A 288 0.98 9.91 29.61
CA GLU A 288 1.67 11.09 29.07
C GLU A 288 1.24 11.52 27.65
N ILE A 289 -0.01 11.21 27.27
CA ILE A 289 -0.60 11.66 26.01
C ILE A 289 -0.71 13.19 25.98
N PRO A 290 -0.15 13.87 24.96
CA PRO A 290 -0.27 15.32 24.81
C PRO A 290 -1.72 15.81 24.75
N ILE A 291 -1.99 17.01 25.29
CA ILE A 291 -3.33 17.60 25.30
C ILE A 291 -3.88 17.86 23.89
N SER A 292 -2.97 18.10 22.94
CA SER A 292 -3.23 18.30 21.50
C SER A 292 -3.81 17.07 20.80
N VAL A 293 -3.66 15.87 21.36
CA VAL A 293 -4.28 14.66 20.80
C VAL A 293 -5.79 14.80 20.93
N VAL A 294 -6.49 14.74 19.80
CA VAL A 294 -7.96 14.83 19.74
C VAL A 294 -8.61 13.48 19.48
N GLN A 295 -7.87 12.52 18.92
CA GLN A 295 -8.39 11.20 18.60
C GLN A 295 -7.35 10.10 18.82
N ILE A 296 -7.78 9.01 19.45
CA ILE A 296 -7.00 7.78 19.64
C ILE A 296 -7.83 6.61 19.13
N GLN A 297 -7.34 5.93 18.09
CA GLN A 297 -7.94 4.71 17.57
C GLN A 297 -7.32 3.49 18.24
N LEU A 298 -8.18 2.64 18.81
CA LEU A 298 -7.81 1.39 19.47
C LEU A 298 -8.64 0.23 18.89
N CYS A 299 -8.08 -0.98 18.92
CA CYS A 299 -8.85 -2.18 18.60
C CYS A 299 -9.73 -2.60 19.79
N GLU A 300 -10.84 -3.29 19.51
CA GLU A 300 -11.72 -3.92 20.53
C GLU A 300 -10.99 -4.85 21.51
N THR A 301 -9.78 -5.29 21.17
CA THR A 301 -8.92 -6.14 22.01
C THR A 301 -8.22 -5.41 23.16
N TYR A 302 -8.21 -4.07 23.18
CA TYR A 302 -7.54 -3.28 24.24
C TYR A 302 -8.16 -3.57 25.61
N GLY A 303 -7.33 -4.05 26.56
CA GLY A 303 -7.81 -4.60 27.83
C GLY A 303 -7.63 -3.70 29.06
N LEU A 304 -6.78 -2.67 28.96
CA LEU A 304 -6.46 -1.80 30.10
C LEU A 304 -7.53 -0.73 30.35
N LYS A 305 -7.58 -0.24 31.60
CA LYS A 305 -8.49 0.85 31.98
C LYS A 305 -8.04 2.16 31.32
N ILE A 306 -8.96 2.80 30.63
CA ILE A 306 -8.75 4.12 30.02
C ILE A 306 -9.04 5.22 31.04
N SER A 307 -8.11 6.17 31.17
CA SER A 307 -8.23 7.31 32.08
C SER A 307 -9.32 8.29 31.61
N GLU A 308 -10.04 8.90 32.56
CA GLU A 308 -11.18 9.78 32.29
C GLU A 308 -10.82 11.01 31.44
N ASN A 309 -9.57 11.48 31.53
CA ASN A 309 -9.06 12.62 30.78
C ASN A 309 -8.90 12.37 29.27
N ILE A 310 -8.88 11.10 28.83
CA ILE A 310 -8.72 10.74 27.41
C ILE A 310 -9.85 9.87 26.86
N ILE A 311 -10.78 9.41 27.71
CA ILE A 311 -11.86 8.49 27.29
C ILE A 311 -12.74 9.07 26.17
N THR A 312 -12.96 10.39 26.16
CA THR A 312 -13.75 11.09 25.13
C THR A 312 -13.05 11.16 23.77
N LYS A 313 -11.75 10.86 23.72
CA LYS A 313 -10.92 10.89 22.51
C LYS A 313 -10.83 9.52 21.83
N ILE A 314 -11.36 8.46 22.46
CA ILE A 314 -11.23 7.08 21.99
C ILE A 314 -12.24 6.77 20.89
N VAL A 315 -11.77 6.12 19.82
CA VAL A 315 -12.59 5.50 18.77
C VAL A 315 -12.17 4.04 18.65
N MET A 316 -13.11 3.12 18.88
CA MET A 316 -12.86 1.68 18.74
C MET A 316 -13.00 1.25 17.27
N LEU A 317 -12.08 0.40 16.83
CA LEU A 317 -12.01 -0.22 15.49
C LEU A 317 -12.52 -1.65 15.50
#